data_AF-A0A2N2MYA2-F1
#
_entry.id   AF-A0A2N2MYA2-F1
#
_cell.length_a   1.000
_cell.length_b   1.000
_cell.length_c   1.000
_cell.angle_alpha   90.00
_cell.angle_beta   90.00
_cell.angle_gamma   90.00
#
_symmetry.space_group_name_H-M   'P 1'
#
loop_
_entity.id
_entity.type
_entity.pdbx_description
1 polymer ?
#
loop_
_entity_poly.entity_id
_entity_poly.type
_entity_poly.pdbx_seq_one_letter_code
_entity_poly.pdbx_strand_id
1 'polypeptide(L)'
;MELPKAGKIVIVTSLFRLLFGGYLVGNDLYRFDDGNSALQVLFIYTLIGLFATMFISGKKIVLFCLIGLDSLFIIAQLTFILLSLSKLIDPGLHDPLSNWWSMSIMIVFNSCSLIYSLKTLKEYKVAKALTVTTQ
;
A
#
# COMPACT_ATOMS: atom_id res chain seq x y z
N MET A 1 16.69 -4.77 -15.99
CA MET A 1 15.63 -5.76 -16.23
C MET A 1 14.39 -4.99 -16.67
N GLU A 2 13.79 -5.34 -17.81
CA GLU A 2 12.57 -4.67 -18.23
C GLU A 2 11.39 -5.17 -17.37
N LEU A 3 10.76 -4.26 -16.64
CA LEU A 3 9.59 -4.60 -15.82
C LEU A 3 8.38 -4.83 -16.73
N PRO A 4 7.56 -5.87 -16.45
CA PRO A 4 6.29 -6.01 -17.14
C PRO A 4 5.38 -4.81 -16.90
N LYS A 5 4.42 -4.56 -17.79
CA LYS A 5 3.48 -3.42 -17.68
C LYS A 5 2.79 -3.39 -16.32
N ALA A 6 2.36 -4.54 -15.80
CA ALA A 6 1.78 -4.64 -14.46
C ALA A 6 2.77 -4.21 -13.36
N GLY A 7 4.04 -4.59 -13.46
CA GLY A 7 5.09 -4.20 -12.52
C GLY A 7 5.37 -2.70 -12.53
N LYS A 8 5.31 -2.05 -13.70
CA LYS A 8 5.42 -0.58 -13.79
C LYS A 8 4.28 0.10 -13.02
N ILE A 9 3.06 -0.44 -13.11
CA ILE A 9 1.91 0.10 -12.37
C ILE A 9 2.08 -0.09 -10.86
N VAL A 10 2.60 -1.24 -10.39
CA VAL A 10 2.92 -1.45 -8.96
C VAL A 10 3.85 -0.34 -8.45
N ILE A 11 4.89 0.00 -9.21
CA ILE A 11 5.84 1.07 -8.84
C ILE A 11 5.12 2.42 -8.77
N VAL A 12 4.34 2.77 -9.80
CA VAL A 12 3.58 4.04 -9.83
C VAL A 12 2.63 4.14 -8.64
N THR A 13 1.85 3.09 -8.35
CA THR A 13 0.95 3.06 -7.20
C THR A 13 1.70 3.16 -5.87
N SER A 14 2.89 2.55 -5.76
CA SER A 14 3.74 2.64 -4.57
C SER A 14 4.29 4.05 -4.37
N LEU A 15 4.71 4.73 -5.45
CA LEU A 15 5.18 6.12 -5.39
C LEU A 15 4.08 7.09 -4.96
N PHE A 16 2.88 6.95 -5.54
CA PHE A 16 1.72 7.74 -5.10
C PHE A 16 1.41 7.54 -3.63
N ARG A 17 1.47 6.29 -3.16
CA ARG A 17 1.28 5.97 -1.73
C ARG A 17 2.35 6.63 -0.87
N LEU A 18 3.62 6.61 -1.25
CA LEU A 18 4.69 7.30 -0.51
C LEU A 18 4.43 8.80 -0.35
N LEU A 19 4.03 9.47 -1.44
CA LEU A 19 3.68 10.89 -1.41
C LEU A 19 2.48 11.13 -0.48
N PHE A 20 1.46 10.27 -0.58
CA PHE A 20 0.27 10.35 0.25
C PHE A 20 0.58 10.09 1.74
N GLY A 21 1.50 9.16 2.02
CA GLY A 21 1.99 8.90 3.36
C GLY A 21 2.68 10.10 3.99
N GLY A 22 3.52 10.80 3.22
CA GLY A 22 4.12 12.05 3.67
C GLY A 22 3.08 13.12 4.01
N TYR A 23 2.01 13.21 3.22
CA TYR A 23 0.87 14.08 3.54
C TYR A 23 0.19 13.69 4.87
N LEU A 24 -0.05 12.39 5.10
CA LEU A 24 -0.67 11.92 6.35
C LEU A 24 0.21 12.18 7.58
N VAL A 25 1.52 11.93 7.49
CA VAL A 25 2.48 12.26 8.55
C VAL A 25 2.43 13.75 8.88
N GLY A 26 2.41 14.61 7.86
CA GLY A 26 2.27 16.05 8.05
C GLY A 26 0.95 16.39 8.75
N ASN A 27 -0.16 15.81 8.32
CA ASN A 27 -1.46 16.07 8.94
C ASN A 27 -1.49 15.65 10.42
N ASP A 28 -0.91 14.51 10.78
CA ASP A 28 -0.82 14.04 12.16
C ASP A 28 0.03 14.97 13.04
N LEU A 29 1.16 15.44 12.53
CA LEU A 29 2.03 16.38 13.26
C LEU A 29 1.45 17.79 13.37
N TYR A 30 0.89 18.34 12.29
CA TYR A 30 0.48 19.75 12.25
C TYR A 30 -0.96 19.99 12.73
N ARG A 31 -1.87 19.04 12.49
CA ARG A 31 -3.30 19.22 12.81
C ARG A 31 -3.71 18.53 14.10
N PHE A 32 -3.12 17.39 14.41
CA PHE A 32 -3.50 16.57 15.55
C PHE A 32 -2.46 16.56 16.68
N ASP A 33 -1.27 17.13 16.45
CA ASP A 33 -0.14 17.12 17.40
C ASP A 33 0.16 15.70 17.93
N ASP A 34 -0.06 14.68 17.09
CA ASP A 34 0.09 13.27 17.44
C ASP A 34 1.36 12.70 16.81
N GLY A 35 2.48 12.90 17.50
CA GLY A 35 3.77 12.37 17.11
C GLY A 35 3.84 10.84 17.06
N ASN A 36 3.03 10.13 17.85
CA ASN A 36 3.02 8.68 17.88
C ASN A 36 2.34 8.11 16.63
N SER A 37 1.17 8.65 16.26
CA SER A 37 0.50 8.30 15.00
C SER A 37 1.41 8.62 13.81
N ALA A 38 2.00 9.82 13.78
CA ALA A 38 2.91 10.24 12.73
C ALA A 38 4.10 9.27 12.54
N LEU A 39 4.70 8.78 13.63
CA LEU A 39 5.78 7.78 13.58
C LEU A 39 5.32 6.44 13.02
N GLN A 40 4.12 5.98 13.39
CA GLN A 40 3.56 4.73 12.86
C GLN A 40 3.30 4.82 11.36
N VAL A 41 2.69 5.93 10.93
CA VAL A 41 2.47 6.23 9.51
C VAL A 41 3.81 6.29 8.77
N LEU A 42 4.80 7.01 9.30
CA LEU A 42 6.14 7.11 8.71
C LEU A 42 6.80 5.74 8.55
N PHE A 43 6.73 4.88 9.58
CA PHE A 43 7.29 3.53 9.55
C PHE A 43 6.65 2.68 8.44
N ILE A 44 5.32 2.70 8.34
CA ILE A 44 4.55 2.01 7.31
C ILE A 44 4.97 2.44 5.91
N TYR A 45 5.02 3.75 5.65
CA TYR A 45 5.36 4.23 4.31
C TYR A 45 6.84 4.04 3.99
N THR A 46 7.72 4.06 4.99
CA THR A 46 9.13 3.66 4.82
C THR A 46 9.25 2.21 4.35
N LEU A 47 8.46 1.28 4.92
CA LEU A 47 8.42 -0.12 4.46
C LEU A 47 7.95 -0.23 3.01
N ILE A 48 6.93 0.54 2.60
CA ILE A 48 6.48 0.59 1.20
C ILE A 48 7.63 1.05 0.29
N GLY A 49 8.41 2.07 0.70
CA GLY A 49 9.53 2.58 -0.07
C GLY A 49 10.69 1.60 -0.18
N LEU A 50 10.99 0.91 0.91
CA LEU A 50 11.97 -0.18 0.95
C LEU A 50 11.56 -1.32 0.00
N PHE A 51 10.31 -1.74 0.03
CA PHE A 51 9.81 -2.77 -0.89
C PHE A 51 9.79 -2.26 -2.34
N ALA A 52 9.36 -1.04 -2.62
CA ALA A 52 9.40 -0.49 -3.97
C ALA A 52 10.83 -0.47 -4.55
N THR A 53 11.83 -0.05 -3.78
CA THR A 53 13.24 -0.03 -4.20
C THR A 53 13.81 -1.44 -4.40
N MET A 54 13.53 -2.38 -3.50
CA MET A 54 13.93 -3.78 -3.67
C MET A 54 13.27 -4.44 -4.89
N PHE A 55 12.01 -4.09 -5.17
CA PHE A 55 11.28 -4.59 -6.34
C PHE A 55 11.89 -4.07 -7.64
N ILE A 56 12.25 -2.78 -7.71
CA ILE A 56 12.98 -2.19 -8.84
C ILE A 56 14.34 -2.88 -9.04
N SER A 57 15.00 -3.29 -7.96
CA SER A 57 16.26 -4.04 -7.98
C SER A 57 16.10 -5.50 -8.46
N GLY A 58 14.89 -5.93 -8.84
CA GLY A 58 14.61 -7.25 -9.39
C GLY A 58 14.39 -8.35 -8.35
N LYS A 59 14.30 -8.01 -7.05
CA LYS A 59 14.06 -9.00 -5.99
C LYS A 59 12.60 -9.45 -6.00
N LYS A 60 12.33 -10.61 -6.60
CA LYS A 60 10.96 -11.16 -6.75
C LYS A 60 10.24 -11.45 -5.44
N ILE A 61 10.97 -11.77 -4.36
CA ILE A 61 10.38 -12.05 -3.04
C ILE A 61 9.56 -10.88 -2.51
N VAL A 62 9.90 -9.67 -2.94
CA VAL A 62 9.26 -8.42 -2.54
C VAL A 62 7.81 -8.35 -2.98
N LEU A 63 7.43 -9.01 -4.09
CA LEU A 63 6.02 -9.06 -4.50
C LEU A 63 5.14 -9.73 -3.44
N PHE A 64 5.65 -10.76 -2.76
CA PHE A 64 4.92 -11.39 -1.66
C PHE A 64 4.79 -10.46 -0.47
N CYS A 65 5.85 -9.71 -0.14
CA CYS A 65 5.80 -8.68 0.91
C CYS A 65 4.79 -7.58 0.58
N LEU A 66 4.77 -7.08 -0.65
CA LEU A 66 3.80 -6.07 -1.11
C LEU A 66 2.36 -6.60 -1.07
N ILE A 67 2.11 -7.81 -1.54
CA ILE A 67 0.77 -8.44 -1.46
C ILE A 67 0.30 -8.57 -0.02
N GLY A 68 1.17 -9.05 0.87
CA GLY A 68 0.84 -9.21 2.29
C GLY A 68 0.56 -7.86 2.96
N LEU A 69 1.41 -6.87 2.69
CA LEU A 69 1.28 -5.53 3.23
C LEU A 69 0.00 -4.82 2.74
N ASP A 70 -0.30 -4.91 1.45
CA ASP A 70 -1.50 -4.33 0.86
C ASP A 70 -2.77 -4.98 1.42
N SER A 71 -2.74 -6.30 1.60
CA SER A 71 -3.85 -7.04 2.20
C SER A 71 -4.09 -6.61 3.65
N LEU A 72 -3.03 -6.47 4.43
CA LEU A 72 -3.11 -5.98 5.82
C LEU A 72 -3.70 -4.57 5.89
N PHE A 73 -3.28 -3.66 5.00
CA PHE A 73 -3.84 -2.31 4.99
C PHE A 73 -5.31 -2.25 4.59
N ILE A 74 -5.72 -3.05 3.60
CA ILE A 74 -7.13 -3.14 3.21
C ILE A 74 -7.95 -3.64 4.40
N ILE A 75 -7.51 -4.69 5.08
CA ILE A 75 -8.21 -5.23 6.27
C ILE A 75 -8.28 -4.18 7.37
N ALA A 76 -7.15 -3.54 7.73
CA ALA A 76 -7.11 -2.54 8.78
C ALA A 76 -8.04 -1.34 8.48
N GLN A 77 -8.07 -0.87 7.23
CA GLN A 77 -8.96 0.21 6.81
C GLN A 77 -10.43 -0.20 6.85
N LEU A 78 -10.77 -1.41 6.40
CA LEU A 78 -12.14 -1.91 6.48
C LEU A 78 -12.58 -2.07 7.94
N THR A 79 -11.72 -2.60 8.81
CA THR A 79 -11.99 -2.69 10.25
C THR A 79 -12.24 -1.32 10.86
N PHE A 80 -11.38 -0.33 10.56
CA PHE A 80 -11.57 1.04 11.04
C PHE A 80 -12.92 1.61 10.58
N ILE A 81 -13.25 1.51 9.28
CA ILE A 81 -14.54 1.98 8.75
C ILE A 81 -15.73 1.33 9.46
N LEU A 82 -15.70 0.01 9.64
CA LEU A 82 -16.79 -0.73 10.32
C LEU A 82 -16.94 -0.31 11.78
N LEU A 83 -15.83 -0.17 12.51
CA LEU A 83 -15.84 0.23 13.92
C LEU A 83 -16.31 1.68 14.09
N SER A 84 -15.94 2.57 13.18
CA SER A 84 -16.39 3.95 13.22
C SER A 84 -17.88 4.10 12.85
N LEU A 85 -18.36 3.39 11.83
CA LEU A 85 -19.78 3.40 11.46
C LEU A 85 -20.68 2.79 12.55
N SER A 86 -20.18 1.81 13.29
CA SER A 86 -20.88 1.22 14.44
C SER A 86 -20.87 2.08 15.70
N LYS A 87 -20.21 3.26 15.67
CA LYS A 87 -20.07 4.19 16.81
C LYS A 87 -19.44 3.54 18.05
N LEU A 88 -18.70 2.44 17.87
CA LEU A 88 -17.99 1.76 18.96
C LEU A 88 -16.70 2.49 19.37
N ILE A 89 -16.24 3.43 18.54
CA ILE A 89 -15.06 4.27 18.78
C ILE A 89 -15.51 5.73 18.69
N ASP A 90 -15.07 6.57 19.63
CA ASP A 90 -15.30 8.01 19.60
C ASP A 90 -14.49 8.63 18.45
N PRO A 91 -15.13 9.22 17.42
CA PRO A 91 -14.45 9.78 16.26
C PRO A 91 -13.66 11.07 16.56
N GLY A 92 -13.68 11.57 17.80
CA GLY A 92 -13.17 12.89 18.19
C GLY A 92 -11.73 13.24 17.79
N LEU A 93 -10.86 12.26 17.51
CA LEU A 93 -9.49 12.48 17.02
C LEU A 93 -9.32 12.30 15.51
N HIS A 94 -10.15 11.47 14.86
CA HIS A 94 -10.08 11.22 13.43
C HIS A 94 -11.48 10.93 12.89
N ASP A 95 -12.31 11.97 12.73
CA ASP A 95 -13.65 11.79 12.21
C ASP A 95 -13.57 11.13 10.81
N PRO A 96 -14.01 9.86 10.67
CA PRO A 96 -13.89 9.14 9.41
C PRO A 96 -14.76 9.79 8.33
N LEU A 97 -15.81 10.51 8.70
CA LEU A 97 -16.62 11.28 7.76
C LEU A 97 -15.93 12.58 7.33
N SER A 98 -14.97 13.09 8.08
CA SER A 98 -14.15 14.24 7.65
C SER A 98 -12.99 13.80 6.76
N ASN A 99 -12.43 12.61 7.02
CA ASN A 99 -11.28 12.04 6.34
C ASN A 99 -11.67 10.92 5.35
N TRP A 100 -12.95 10.81 4.97
CA TRP A 100 -13.45 9.75 4.09
C TRP A 100 -12.74 9.70 2.74
N TRP A 101 -12.36 10.87 2.22
CA TRP A 101 -11.68 11.00 0.94
C TRP A 101 -10.28 10.38 1.00
N SER A 102 -9.53 10.59 2.09
CA SER A 102 -8.17 10.07 2.23
C SER A 102 -8.18 8.55 2.38
N MET A 103 -9.13 8.02 3.18
CA MET A 103 -9.36 6.59 3.30
C MET A 103 -9.76 5.95 1.97
N SER A 104 -10.66 6.59 1.21
CA SER A 104 -11.09 6.11 -0.10
C SER A 104 -9.94 6.02 -1.09
N ILE A 105 -9.11 7.07 -1.15
CA ILE A 105 -7.91 7.11 -1.98
C ILE A 105 -6.95 5.97 -1.60
N MET A 106 -6.70 5.77 -0.30
CA MET A 106 -5.83 4.68 0.14
C MET A 106 -6.38 3.30 -0.22
N ILE A 107 -7.68 3.05 -0.03
CA ILE A 107 -8.30 1.77 -0.41
C ILE A 107 -8.11 1.51 -1.91
N VAL A 108 -8.34 2.52 -2.75
CA VAL A 108 -8.15 2.42 -4.20
C VAL A 108 -6.70 2.08 -4.54
N PHE A 109 -5.73 2.82 -3.99
CA PHE A 109 -4.32 2.57 -4.29
C PHE A 109 -3.81 1.25 -3.73
N ASN A 110 -4.25 0.84 -2.54
CA ASN A 110 -3.93 -0.47 -1.95
C ASN A 110 -4.51 -1.60 -2.81
N SER A 111 -5.76 -1.45 -3.26
CA SER A 111 -6.43 -2.43 -4.13
C SER A 111 -5.76 -2.53 -5.50
N CYS A 112 -5.41 -1.40 -6.11
CA CYS A 112 -4.66 -1.39 -7.36
C CYS A 112 -3.29 -2.06 -7.19
N SER A 113 -2.53 -1.68 -6.16
CA SER A 113 -1.22 -2.25 -5.84
C SER A 113 -1.32 -3.78 -5.67
N LEU A 114 -2.33 -4.26 -4.95
CA LEU A 114 -2.59 -5.69 -4.75
C LEU A 114 -2.89 -6.41 -6.08
N ILE A 115 -3.84 -5.89 -6.85
CA ILE A 115 -4.26 -6.48 -8.14
C ILE A 115 -3.07 -6.56 -9.10
N TYR A 116 -2.30 -5.48 -9.24
CA TYR A 116 -1.17 -5.43 -10.15
C TYR A 116 0.03 -6.23 -9.64
N SER A 117 0.22 -6.36 -8.33
CA SER A 117 1.23 -7.25 -7.74
C SER A 117 0.91 -8.72 -8.04
N LEU A 118 -0.36 -9.12 -7.92
CA LEU A 118 -0.81 -10.47 -8.28
C LEU A 118 -0.66 -10.74 -9.79
N LYS A 119 -1.02 -9.77 -10.64
CA LYS A 119 -0.80 -9.88 -12.11
C LYS A 119 0.68 -10.04 -12.46
N THR A 120 1.53 -9.21 -11.86
CA THR A 120 2.99 -9.29 -12.06
C THR A 120 3.54 -10.65 -11.62
N LEU A 121 3.07 -11.18 -10.49
CA LEU A 121 3.46 -12.51 -10.03
C LEU A 121 3.05 -13.61 -11.01
N LYS A 122 1.84 -13.53 -11.58
CA LYS A 122 1.36 -14.46 -12.60
C LYS A 122 2.21 -14.39 -13.87
N GLU A 123 2.50 -13.19 -14.36
CA GLU A 123 3.34 -12.98 -15.55
C GLU A 123 4.75 -13.55 -15.34
N TYR A 124 5.35 -13.37 -14.15
CA TYR A 124 6.64 -13.97 -13.83
C TYR A 124 6.60 -15.51 -13.79
N LYS A 125 5.52 -16.11 -13.29
CA LYS A 125 5.36 -17.57 -13.28
C LYS A 125 5.22 -18.12 -14.70
N VAL A 126 4.43 -17.46 -15.56
CA VAL A 126 4.25 -17.85 -16.96
C VAL A 126 5.55 -17.75 -17.75
N ALA A 127 6.27 -16.63 -17.61
CA ALA A 127 7.57 -16.46 -18.27
C ALA A 127 8.58 -17.55 -17.87
N LYS A 128 8.62 -17.92 -16.58
CA LYS A 128 9.48 -19.01 -16.09
C LYS A 128 9.09 -20.36 -16.69
N ALA A 129 7.80 -20.66 -16.83
CA ALA A 129 7.34 -21.91 -17.42
C ALA A 129 7.76 -22.04 -18.90
N LEU A 130 7.63 -20.96 -19.67
CA LEU A 130 8.02 -20.92 -21.08
C LEU A 130 9.52 -21.15 -21.29
N THR A 131 10.37 -20.59 -20.41
CA THR A 131 11.82 -20.80 -20.49
C THR A 131 12.25 -22.24 -20.17
N VAL A 132 11.46 -22.98 -19.38
CA VAL A 132 11.74 -24.38 -19.02
C VAL A 132 11.33 -25.34 -20.15
N THR A 133 10.31 -25.00 -20.94
CA THR A 133 9.84 -25.83 -22.06
C THR A 133 10.70 -25.72 -23.33
N THR A 134 11.58 -24.72 -23.40
CA THR A 134 12.46 -24.47 -24.56
C THR A 134 13.89 -24.97 -24.38
N GLN A 135 14.19 -25.66 -23.26
CA GLN A 135 15.47 -26.32 -22.99
C GLN A 135 15.29 -27.84 -23.09
#